data_AF-A0A420MZC8-F1
#
_entry.id   AF-A0A420MZC8-F1
#
_cell.length_a   1.000
_cell.length_b   1.000
_cell.length_c   1.000
_cell.angle_alpha   90.00
_cell.angle_beta   90.00
_cell.angle_gamma   90.00
#
_symmetry.space_group_name_H-M   'P 1'
#
loop_
_entity.id
_entity.type
_entity.pdbx_description
1 polymer ?
#
loop_
_entity_poly.entity_id
_entity_poly.type
_entity_poly.pdbx_seq_one_letter_code
_entity_poly.pdbx_strand_id
1 'polypeptide(L)'
;MKGKEVVAYDPTKPSRFGVFPRYQPSSVRWFHTAPCCIFHTANTWDSQSSEGGSSANLLACRMTSSTLVYTAGNIRPPVRFKSTRARDWSDDKKEKACRYKEAPALESPGEATGLTDYFPTAESDDYDQCRLYYYEFDMATKSQNKVKSQWALSAIPFEFPSVRPDREMQEARYIYGCSTSTSCFGIALGRADKVDLLVKVDAKTLIQRGKKINTTPVTGCVDRRSVSEILEEQKKDDPINIFRLPPNHYAQEPRFVPRDSSTAEDDGYLLFYVFDESQLLPSGDCPPSAISELWILDAKNMRDVVAKVKLPQRVPYGLHGTWFSGMDIKGQRAVESLRSLDEMQRKKEEWVNSGGQVRKAWMVLRGKLERAVG
;
A
#
# COMPACT_ATOMS: atom_id res chain seq x y z
N MET A 1 -9.80 27.97 6.70
CA MET A 1 -9.09 27.07 5.75
C MET A 1 -9.27 27.60 4.34
N LYS A 2 -8.23 27.62 3.49
CA LYS A 2 -8.24 28.28 2.16
C LYS A 2 -8.99 27.52 1.05
N GLY A 3 -9.92 26.60 1.39
CA GLY A 3 -10.71 25.84 0.41
C GLY A 3 -9.90 25.01 -0.60
N LYS A 4 -8.65 24.64 -0.26
CA LYS A 4 -7.78 23.84 -1.13
C LYS A 4 -7.91 22.36 -0.76
N GLU A 5 -7.81 21.50 -1.76
CA GLU A 5 -7.70 20.05 -1.56
C GLU A 5 -6.51 19.72 -0.65
N VAL A 6 -6.72 18.76 0.26
CA VAL A 6 -5.68 18.30 1.20
C VAL A 6 -4.58 17.52 0.46
N VAL A 7 -4.92 16.88 -0.65
CA VAL A 7 -4.04 16.03 -1.45
C VAL A 7 -4.08 16.50 -2.90
N ALA A 8 -2.91 16.65 -3.52
CA ALA A 8 -2.76 16.96 -4.95
C ALA A 8 -1.65 16.09 -5.55
N TYR A 9 -1.90 15.45 -6.69
CA TYR A 9 -0.91 14.68 -7.43
C TYR A 9 -0.33 15.48 -8.60
N ASP A 10 1.00 15.51 -8.69
CA ASP A 10 1.74 16.15 -9.78
C ASP A 10 2.53 15.09 -10.56
N PRO A 11 1.99 14.59 -11.69
CA PRO A 11 2.63 13.53 -12.48
C PRO A 11 3.92 14.00 -13.16
N THR A 12 4.26 15.30 -13.11
CA THR A 12 5.49 15.82 -13.72
C THR A 12 6.71 15.69 -12.81
N LYS A 13 6.52 15.39 -11.53
CA LYS A 13 7.60 15.33 -10.54
C LYS A 13 8.02 13.88 -10.25
N PRO A 14 9.34 13.63 -10.07
CA PRO A 14 9.82 12.31 -9.69
C PRO A 14 9.38 11.96 -8.26
N SER A 15 9.20 10.66 -8.01
CA SER A 15 9.03 10.13 -6.66
C SER A 15 10.39 9.93 -5.98
N ARG A 16 10.40 9.99 -4.65
CA ARG A 16 11.64 9.90 -3.86
C ARG A 16 11.52 8.87 -2.74
N PHE A 17 12.58 8.10 -2.51
CA PHE A 17 12.75 7.24 -1.34
C PHE A 17 13.82 7.84 -0.44
N GLY A 18 13.49 8.01 0.84
CA GLY A 18 14.45 8.43 1.87
C GLY A 18 14.95 7.21 2.64
N VAL A 19 16.24 6.94 2.60
CA VAL A 19 16.88 5.85 3.37
C VAL A 19 17.84 6.47 4.37
N PHE A 20 17.68 6.14 5.65
CA PHE A 20 18.51 6.67 6.74
C PHE A 20 18.76 5.61 7.81
N PRO A 21 19.88 5.69 8.55
CA PRO A 21 20.09 4.88 9.74
C PRO A 21 19.00 5.17 10.79
N ARG A 22 18.37 4.14 11.36
CA ARG A 22 17.22 4.29 12.27
C ARG A 22 17.48 5.25 13.45
N TYR A 23 18.71 5.30 13.93
CA TYR A 23 19.13 6.15 15.05
C TYR A 23 19.76 7.50 14.62
N GLN A 24 19.83 7.78 13.31
CA GLN A 24 20.36 9.04 12.78
C GLN A 24 19.55 9.53 11.56
N PRO A 25 18.29 10.00 11.76
CA PRO A 25 17.42 10.43 10.65
C PRO A 25 17.96 11.61 9.84
N SER A 26 18.83 12.43 10.42
CA SER A 26 19.49 13.55 9.72
C SER A 26 20.44 13.09 8.61
N SER A 27 20.89 11.83 8.63
CA SER A 27 21.75 11.22 7.61
C SER A 27 20.97 10.59 6.46
N VAL A 28 19.79 11.13 6.15
CA VAL A 28 18.95 10.65 5.05
C VAL A 28 19.61 10.81 3.69
N ARG A 29 19.51 9.75 2.89
CA ARG A 29 19.85 9.72 1.47
C ARG A 29 18.57 9.63 0.66
N TRP A 30 18.46 10.51 -0.33
CA TRP A 30 17.30 10.60 -1.21
C TRP A 30 17.58 9.96 -2.57
N PHE A 31 16.87 8.88 -2.85
CA PHE A 31 16.89 8.17 -4.13
C PHE A 31 15.68 8.59 -4.96
N HIS A 32 15.84 8.72 -6.28
CA HIS A 32 14.78 9.19 -7.17
C HIS A 32 14.33 8.07 -8.12
N THR A 33 13.04 8.07 -8.46
CA THR A 33 12.47 7.21 -9.51
C THR A 33 11.45 7.99 -10.34
N ALA A 34 10.99 7.38 -11.44
CA ALA A 34 9.91 7.91 -12.26
C ALA A 34 8.66 8.20 -11.39
N PRO A 35 7.80 9.14 -11.81
CA PRO A 35 6.55 9.43 -11.09
C PRO A 35 5.74 8.16 -10.81
N CYS A 36 5.34 7.97 -9.57
CA CYS A 36 4.47 6.89 -9.12
C CYS A 36 3.81 7.25 -7.79
N CYS A 37 2.82 6.47 -7.38
CA CYS A 37 2.38 6.42 -5.99
C CYS A 37 2.81 5.09 -5.38
N ILE A 38 3.25 5.10 -4.13
CA ILE A 38 3.42 3.89 -3.32
C ILE A 38 2.34 3.95 -2.25
N PHE A 39 1.46 2.95 -2.19
CA PHE A 39 0.41 2.91 -1.17
C PHE A 39 0.82 2.01 -0.01
N HIS A 40 0.86 0.69 -0.21
CA HIS A 40 1.35 -0.24 0.79
C HIS A 40 2.78 -0.72 0.53
N THR A 41 3.55 -0.88 1.60
CA THR A 41 4.87 -1.52 1.58
C THR A 41 4.74 -2.94 2.13
N ALA A 42 5.28 -3.93 1.42
CA ALA A 42 5.22 -5.32 1.83
C ALA A 42 6.32 -5.68 2.84
N ASN A 43 7.57 -5.37 2.52
CA ASN A 43 8.70 -5.65 3.42
C ASN A 43 9.95 -4.84 3.05
N THR A 44 10.89 -4.74 3.99
CA THR A 44 12.22 -4.15 3.75
C THR A 44 13.29 -5.01 4.39
N TRP A 45 14.50 -5.02 3.86
CA TRP A 45 15.64 -5.70 4.49
C TRP A 45 16.98 -5.16 3.97
N ASP A 46 18.02 -5.31 4.78
CA ASP A 46 19.39 -5.01 4.37
C ASP A 46 20.02 -6.25 3.70
N SER A 47 20.85 -6.03 2.70
CA SER A 47 21.68 -7.08 2.09
C SER A 47 23.14 -6.63 2.01
N GLN A 48 24.05 -7.60 2.16
CA GLN A 48 25.48 -7.40 1.97
C GLN A 48 25.98 -8.39 0.91
N SER A 49 26.80 -7.93 -0.03
CA SER A 49 27.49 -8.80 -0.97
C SER A 49 28.81 -9.28 -0.38
N SER A 50 29.27 -10.45 -0.84
CA SER A 50 30.60 -10.99 -0.52
C SER A 50 31.74 -10.07 -0.95
N GLU A 51 31.48 -9.15 -1.89
CA GLU A 51 32.43 -8.15 -2.40
C GLU A 51 32.37 -6.82 -1.63
N GLY A 52 31.65 -6.77 -0.50
CA GLY A 52 31.57 -5.59 0.38
C GLY A 52 30.52 -4.55 -0.02
N GLY A 53 29.65 -4.86 -0.99
CA GLY A 53 28.50 -4.03 -1.32
C GLY A 53 27.42 -4.12 -0.24
N SER A 54 26.80 -3.00 0.13
CA SER A 54 25.65 -2.96 1.02
C SER A 54 24.47 -2.34 0.27
N SER A 55 23.28 -2.94 0.41
CA SER A 55 22.05 -2.43 -0.17
C SER A 55 20.92 -2.45 0.85
N ALA A 56 20.00 -1.50 0.74
CA ALA A 56 18.68 -1.57 1.36
C ALA A 56 17.66 -2.01 0.31
N ASN A 57 16.76 -2.92 0.67
CA ASN A 57 15.79 -3.50 -0.25
C ASN A 57 14.37 -3.20 0.21
N LEU A 58 13.45 -3.02 -0.74
CA LEU A 58 12.04 -2.74 -0.48
C LEU A 58 11.17 -3.54 -1.46
N LEU A 59 10.15 -4.19 -0.92
CA LEU A 59 9.00 -4.67 -1.67
C LEU A 59 7.82 -3.74 -1.39
N ALA A 60 7.20 -3.19 -2.43
CA ALA A 60 6.10 -2.24 -2.28
C ALA A 60 5.10 -2.31 -3.44
N CYS A 61 3.83 -2.02 -3.15
CA CYS A 61 2.77 -1.87 -4.13
C CYS A 61 2.93 -0.51 -4.82
N ARG A 62 3.44 -0.55 -6.05
CA ARG A 62 3.71 0.64 -6.86
C ARG A 62 2.58 0.86 -7.86
N MET A 63 2.12 2.11 -7.88
CA MET A 63 1.06 2.59 -8.75
C MET A 63 1.59 3.53 -9.83
N THR A 64 1.09 3.38 -11.06
CA THR A 64 1.42 4.30 -12.17
C THR A 64 0.56 5.57 -12.18
N SER A 65 -0.54 5.59 -11.44
CA SER A 65 -1.44 6.74 -11.27
C SER A 65 -1.73 7.00 -9.79
N SER A 66 -2.38 8.14 -9.51
CA SER A 66 -2.89 8.46 -8.18
C SER A 66 -4.33 8.00 -7.94
N THR A 67 -4.96 7.32 -8.92
CA THR A 67 -6.41 7.05 -8.90
C THR A 67 -6.85 6.38 -7.59
N LEU A 68 -6.16 5.33 -7.14
CA LEU A 68 -6.50 4.64 -5.89
C LEU A 68 -6.37 5.55 -4.65
N VAL A 69 -5.38 6.45 -4.61
CA VAL A 69 -5.21 7.38 -3.48
C VAL A 69 -6.40 8.32 -3.35
N TYR A 70 -6.91 8.81 -4.48
CA TYR A 70 -8.08 9.69 -4.52
C TYR A 70 -9.37 8.91 -4.19
N THR A 71 -9.56 7.74 -4.79
CA THR A 71 -10.72 6.88 -4.54
C THR A 71 -10.78 6.44 -3.08
N ALA A 72 -9.65 6.07 -2.47
CA ALA A 72 -9.56 5.72 -1.04
C ALA A 72 -9.92 6.91 -0.13
N GLY A 73 -9.62 8.14 -0.56
CA GLY A 73 -10.03 9.36 0.13
C GLY A 73 -11.48 9.78 -0.12
N ASN A 74 -12.24 9.04 -0.94
CA ASN A 74 -13.54 9.44 -1.47
C ASN A 74 -13.49 10.81 -2.18
N ILE A 75 -12.38 11.08 -2.88
CA ILE A 75 -12.14 12.29 -3.66
C ILE A 75 -12.15 11.90 -5.14
N ARG A 76 -12.73 12.75 -6.00
CA ARG A 76 -12.70 12.53 -7.45
C ARG A 76 -11.24 12.53 -7.96
N PRO A 77 -10.79 11.50 -8.70
CA PRO A 77 -9.46 11.50 -9.29
C PRO A 77 -9.26 12.66 -10.27
N PRO A 78 -8.04 13.22 -10.40
CA PRO A 78 -7.76 14.26 -11.37
C PRO A 78 -7.94 13.75 -12.81
N VAL A 79 -8.51 14.60 -13.67
CA VAL A 79 -8.81 14.26 -15.08
C VAL A 79 -7.51 14.09 -15.88
N ARG A 80 -7.42 13.01 -16.68
CA ARG A 80 -6.27 12.68 -17.52
C ARG A 80 -5.99 13.77 -18.55
N PHE A 81 -4.79 14.35 -18.55
CA PHE A 81 -4.28 15.09 -19.70
C PHE A 81 -3.55 14.12 -20.64
N LYS A 82 -4.05 13.94 -21.87
CA LYS A 82 -3.33 13.19 -22.92
C LYS A 82 -2.07 13.98 -23.30
N SER A 83 -0.90 13.55 -22.85
CA SER A 83 0.37 14.09 -23.34
C SER A 83 0.83 13.27 -24.56
N THR A 84 1.11 13.94 -25.67
CA THR A 84 1.49 13.34 -26.96
C THR A 84 3.00 13.13 -27.13
N ARG A 85 3.81 13.22 -26.08
CA ARG A 85 5.28 13.02 -26.16
C ARG A 85 5.80 12.11 -25.06
N ALA A 86 6.53 11.07 -25.44
CA ALA A 86 7.46 10.38 -24.56
C ALA A 86 8.49 11.40 -24.08
N ARG A 87 8.53 11.67 -22.77
CA ARG A 87 9.47 12.62 -22.18
C ARG A 87 10.72 11.85 -21.76
N ASP A 88 11.87 12.34 -22.21
CA ASP A 88 13.18 11.93 -21.74
C ASP A 88 13.47 12.65 -20.41
N TRP A 89 13.92 11.91 -19.39
CA TRP A 89 14.08 12.39 -18.01
C TRP A 89 15.50 12.92 -17.72
N SER A 90 16.30 13.14 -18.77
CA SER A 90 17.72 13.49 -18.65
C SER A 90 18.02 15.00 -18.56
N ASP A 91 17.07 15.90 -18.85
CA ASP A 91 17.38 17.34 -18.93
C ASP A 91 16.42 18.24 -18.14
N ASP A 92 16.95 18.78 -17.06
CA ASP A 92 16.24 19.62 -16.09
C ASP A 92 16.47 21.10 -16.45
N LYS A 93 15.62 21.68 -17.31
CA LYS A 93 15.57 23.15 -17.50
C LYS A 93 14.15 23.70 -17.60
N LYS A 94 13.78 24.39 -16.52
CA LYS A 94 12.89 25.56 -16.40
C LYS A 94 11.63 25.55 -17.27
N GLU A 95 10.47 25.38 -16.63
CA GLU A 95 9.28 26.12 -17.04
C GLU A 95 8.44 26.56 -15.84
N LYS A 96 8.27 27.89 -15.71
CA LYS A 96 7.34 28.55 -14.80
C LYS A 96 6.03 28.75 -15.56
N ALA A 97 4.99 27.99 -15.25
CA ALA A 97 3.62 28.38 -15.58
C ALA A 97 2.64 27.79 -14.56
N CYS A 98 2.08 28.66 -13.71
CA CYS A 98 1.01 28.30 -12.79
C CYS A 98 -0.31 28.30 -13.57
N ARG A 99 -0.86 27.12 -13.89
CA ARG A 99 -2.08 26.94 -14.69
C ARG A 99 -3.24 26.34 -13.88
N TYR A 100 -3.71 27.01 -12.84
CA TYR A 100 -4.91 26.57 -12.11
C TYR A 100 -5.82 27.74 -11.81
N LYS A 101 -6.78 27.99 -12.71
CA LYS A 101 -7.91 28.91 -12.50
C LYS A 101 -9.29 28.22 -12.55
N GLU A 102 -9.37 26.91 -12.76
CA GLU A 102 -10.66 26.22 -13.00
C GLU A 102 -10.71 24.84 -12.33
N ALA A 103 -10.64 24.80 -11.00
CA ALA A 103 -11.07 23.61 -10.26
C ALA A 103 -12.58 23.73 -10.00
N PRO A 104 -13.42 22.76 -10.41
CA PRO A 104 -14.86 22.80 -10.11
C PRO A 104 -15.09 22.61 -8.62
N ALA A 105 -16.09 23.31 -8.08
CA ALA A 105 -16.48 23.22 -6.67
C ALA A 105 -17.05 21.83 -6.33
N LEU A 106 -16.85 21.39 -5.08
CA LEU A 106 -17.49 20.21 -4.53
C LEU A 106 -19.02 20.40 -4.49
N GLU A 107 -19.74 19.66 -5.31
CA GLU A 107 -21.20 19.50 -5.18
C GLU A 107 -21.52 18.17 -4.48
N SER A 108 -22.48 18.22 -3.57
CA SER A 108 -23.11 17.04 -2.97
C SER A 108 -23.81 16.21 -4.06
N PRO A 109 -23.92 14.87 -3.92
CA PRO A 109 -24.52 14.02 -4.94
C PRO A 109 -26.04 14.24 -4.97
N GLY A 110 -26.47 15.25 -5.72
CA GLY A 110 -27.83 15.37 -6.23
C GLY A 110 -27.91 14.63 -7.57
N GLU A 111 -29.02 13.93 -7.78
CA GLU A 111 -29.38 13.15 -8.95
C GLU A 111 -28.98 13.83 -10.27
N ALA A 112 -27.85 13.43 -10.84
CA ALA A 112 -27.48 13.77 -12.21
C ALA A 112 -27.65 12.53 -13.09
N THR A 113 -28.86 12.41 -13.62
CA THR A 113 -29.23 11.48 -14.71
C THR A 113 -28.49 11.89 -15.98
N GLY A 114 -27.32 11.31 -16.23
CA GLY A 114 -26.53 11.61 -17.44
C GLY A 114 -25.17 10.93 -17.53
N LEU A 115 -24.97 9.81 -16.84
CA LEU A 115 -23.77 8.99 -16.97
C LEU A 115 -23.80 8.27 -18.33
N THR A 116 -23.13 8.83 -19.33
CA THR A 116 -22.61 8.00 -20.42
C THR A 116 -21.58 7.07 -19.79
N ASP A 117 -21.87 5.77 -19.80
CA ASP A 117 -21.02 4.74 -19.23
C ASP A 117 -19.56 4.91 -19.68
N TYR A 118 -18.68 5.16 -18.71
CA TYR A 118 -17.24 5.12 -18.90
C TYR A 118 -16.82 3.65 -18.99
N PHE A 119 -17.10 3.00 -20.11
CA PHE A 119 -16.47 1.73 -20.47
C PHE A 119 -15.17 2.05 -21.22
N PRO A 120 -13.98 1.85 -20.62
CA PRO A 120 -12.74 1.93 -21.37
C PRO A 120 -12.64 0.72 -22.30
N THR A 121 -12.33 0.96 -23.57
CA THR A 121 -11.95 -0.09 -24.52
C THR A 121 -10.60 -0.70 -24.12
N ALA A 122 -10.39 -1.97 -24.48
CA ALA A 122 -9.27 -2.85 -24.12
C ALA A 122 -7.84 -2.39 -24.53
N GLU A 123 -7.65 -1.13 -24.96
CA GLU A 123 -6.36 -0.60 -25.44
C GLU A 123 -5.71 0.40 -24.45
N SER A 124 -6.12 0.45 -23.18
CA SER A 124 -5.60 1.45 -22.21
C SER A 124 -5.05 0.93 -20.87
N ASP A 125 -4.63 -0.34 -20.82
CA ASP A 125 -4.26 -1.09 -19.60
C ASP A 125 -2.94 -0.71 -18.89
N ASP A 126 -2.17 0.26 -19.39
CA ASP A 126 -0.88 0.64 -18.79
C ASP A 126 -0.94 1.80 -17.78
N TYR A 127 -2.08 2.52 -17.68
CA TYR A 127 -2.13 3.77 -16.92
C TYR A 127 -2.41 3.58 -15.42
N ASP A 128 -3.28 2.65 -15.04
CA ASP A 128 -3.72 2.43 -13.66
C ASP A 128 -3.26 1.06 -13.16
N GLN A 129 -1.94 0.80 -13.18
CA GLN A 129 -1.37 -0.44 -12.67
C GLN A 129 -1.02 -0.30 -11.20
N CYS A 130 -1.35 -1.29 -10.37
CA CYS A 130 -0.78 -1.47 -9.03
C CYS A 130 -0.19 -2.86 -8.91
N ARG A 131 1.15 -2.96 -8.78
CA ARG A 131 1.87 -4.24 -8.74
C ARG A 131 2.87 -4.27 -7.61
N LEU A 132 3.26 -5.47 -7.19
CA LEU A 132 4.34 -5.67 -6.23
C LEU A 132 5.70 -5.45 -6.91
N TYR A 133 6.37 -4.37 -6.54
CA TYR A 133 7.68 -3.97 -7.04
C TYR A 133 8.80 -4.32 -6.08
N TYR A 134 9.94 -4.71 -6.63
CA TYR A 134 11.21 -4.82 -5.92
C TYR A 134 12.08 -3.59 -6.22
N TYR A 135 12.61 -2.99 -5.15
CA TYR A 135 13.60 -1.92 -5.19
C TYR A 135 14.87 -2.34 -4.44
N GLU A 136 16.04 -2.04 -5.03
CA GLU A 136 17.35 -2.19 -4.38
C GLU A 136 18.07 -0.84 -4.42
N PHE A 137 18.41 -0.31 -3.25
CA PHE A 137 19.10 0.97 -3.07
C PHE A 137 20.57 0.71 -2.75
N ASP A 138 21.49 1.25 -3.55
CA ASP A 138 22.93 1.11 -3.29
C ASP A 138 23.34 1.96 -2.08
N MET A 139 23.72 1.27 -1.01
CA MET A 139 24.19 1.89 0.24
C MET A 139 25.72 1.96 0.34
N ALA A 140 26.46 1.23 -0.50
CA ALA A 140 27.92 1.24 -0.53
C ALA A 140 28.47 2.53 -1.15
N THR A 141 27.94 2.93 -2.30
CA THR A 141 28.44 4.10 -3.06
C THR A 141 27.87 5.39 -2.49
N LYS A 142 28.54 6.00 -1.50
CA LYS A 142 28.05 7.24 -0.86
C LYS A 142 28.04 8.48 -1.77
N SER A 143 28.78 8.47 -2.87
CA SER A 143 28.85 9.60 -3.81
C SER A 143 27.61 9.74 -4.69
N GLN A 144 26.77 8.71 -4.79
CA GLN A 144 25.58 8.70 -5.65
C GLN A 144 24.39 8.03 -4.95
N ASN A 145 23.17 8.52 -5.19
CA ASN A 145 21.95 7.90 -4.68
C ASN A 145 21.22 7.20 -5.83
N LYS A 146 21.77 6.06 -6.28
CA LYS A 146 21.24 5.27 -7.39
C LYS A 146 20.36 4.13 -6.89
N VAL A 147 19.18 4.00 -7.49
CA VAL A 147 18.37 2.78 -7.38
C VAL A 147 18.97 1.74 -8.32
N LYS A 148 19.57 0.69 -7.74
CA LYS A 148 20.27 -0.37 -8.48
C LYS A 148 19.30 -1.30 -9.21
N SER A 149 18.14 -1.53 -8.62
CA SER A 149 17.10 -2.40 -9.18
C SER A 149 15.74 -1.82 -8.87
N GLN A 150 14.84 -1.82 -9.86
CA GLN A 150 13.46 -1.35 -9.70
C GLN A 150 12.56 -1.97 -10.78
N TRP A 151 11.75 -2.96 -10.44
CA TRP A 151 10.85 -3.63 -11.41
C TRP A 151 9.75 -4.40 -10.69
N ALA A 152 8.66 -4.70 -11.40
CA ALA A 152 7.58 -5.51 -10.86
C ALA A 152 7.98 -6.99 -10.78
N LEU A 153 7.53 -7.70 -9.75
CA LEU A 153 7.71 -9.14 -9.65
C LEU A 153 6.78 -9.91 -10.60
N SER A 154 5.59 -9.37 -10.88
CA SER A 154 4.60 -9.97 -11.78
C SER A 154 3.78 -8.90 -12.50
N ALA A 155 3.12 -9.26 -13.59
CA ALA A 155 2.17 -8.43 -14.31
C ALA A 155 0.82 -8.29 -13.58
N ILE A 156 0.48 -9.21 -12.67
CA ILE A 156 -0.83 -9.21 -11.99
C ILE A 156 -0.97 -8.02 -11.02
N PRO A 157 -2.21 -7.50 -10.83
CA PRO A 157 -2.51 -6.54 -9.78
C PRO A 157 -2.14 -7.09 -8.40
N PHE A 158 -1.60 -6.26 -7.51
CA PHE A 158 -1.25 -6.69 -6.16
C PHE A 158 -1.32 -5.56 -5.15
N GLU A 159 -2.12 -5.73 -4.11
CA GLU A 159 -2.28 -4.80 -2.98
C GLU A 159 -2.46 -5.54 -1.65
N PHE A 160 -2.49 -4.77 -0.55
CA PHE A 160 -2.69 -5.28 0.82
C PHE A 160 -1.70 -6.42 1.18
N PRO A 161 -0.38 -6.14 1.09
CA PRO A 161 0.63 -7.14 1.37
C PRO A 161 0.62 -7.58 2.84
N SER A 162 0.76 -8.88 3.06
CA SER A 162 1.01 -9.48 4.37
C SER A 162 2.26 -10.35 4.30
N VAL A 163 3.08 -10.23 5.33
CA VAL A 163 4.29 -11.04 5.53
C VAL A 163 4.18 -11.75 6.85
N ARG A 164 4.90 -12.86 6.99
CA ARG A 164 5.03 -13.55 8.27
C ARG A 164 5.65 -12.58 9.31
N PRO A 165 5.04 -12.38 10.49
CA PRO A 165 5.48 -11.34 11.44
C PRO A 165 6.95 -11.41 11.87
N ASP A 166 7.51 -12.60 12.08
CA ASP A 166 8.91 -12.80 12.46
C ASP A 166 9.92 -12.55 11.31
N ARG A 167 9.43 -12.32 10.09
CA ARG A 167 10.20 -11.95 8.88
C ARG A 167 10.02 -10.50 8.46
N GLU A 168 9.17 -9.73 9.14
CA GLU A 168 9.07 -8.29 8.91
C GLU A 168 10.44 -7.63 9.20
N MET A 169 10.87 -6.72 8.32
CA MET A 169 12.20 -6.11 8.33
C MET A 169 13.39 -7.08 8.13
N GLN A 170 13.15 -8.30 7.62
CA GLN A 170 14.16 -9.30 7.26
C GLN A 170 13.89 -9.85 5.84
N GLU A 171 14.84 -10.58 5.25
CA GLU A 171 14.59 -11.25 3.96
C GLU A 171 13.48 -12.30 4.14
N ALA A 172 12.30 -12.02 3.56
CA ALA A 172 11.16 -12.92 3.50
C ALA A 172 11.06 -13.52 2.09
N ARG A 173 10.84 -14.83 2.00
CA ARG A 173 10.60 -15.53 0.73
C ARG A 173 9.17 -15.30 0.25
N TYR A 174 8.18 -15.38 1.13
CA TYR A 174 6.77 -15.38 0.76
C TYR A 174 6.07 -14.09 1.14
N ILE A 175 5.43 -13.47 0.16
CA ILE A 175 4.56 -12.30 0.32
C ILE A 175 3.15 -12.70 -0.05
N TYR A 176 2.20 -12.46 0.84
CA TYR A 176 0.78 -12.69 0.61
C TYR A 176 0.07 -11.37 0.33
N GLY A 177 -1.07 -11.39 -0.34
CA GLY A 177 -1.86 -10.18 -0.56
C GLY A 177 -3.11 -10.43 -1.39
N CYS A 178 -3.68 -9.34 -1.87
CA CYS A 178 -4.92 -9.31 -2.64
C CYS A 178 -4.63 -9.06 -4.13
N SER A 179 -5.45 -9.66 -4.99
CA SER A 179 -5.58 -9.32 -6.41
C SER A 179 -7.06 -9.27 -6.80
N THR A 180 -7.36 -8.86 -8.02
CA THR A 180 -8.70 -8.98 -8.60
C THR A 180 -8.66 -9.73 -9.93
N SER A 181 -9.76 -10.38 -10.32
CA SER A 181 -9.84 -11.12 -11.59
C SER A 181 -10.31 -10.27 -12.78
N THR A 182 -10.93 -9.12 -12.53
CA THR A 182 -11.64 -8.32 -13.55
C THR A 182 -11.11 -6.90 -13.73
N SER A 183 -10.22 -6.41 -12.86
CA SER A 183 -9.77 -5.00 -12.89
C SER A 183 -8.35 -4.81 -12.36
N CYS A 184 -7.87 -3.57 -12.35
CA CYS A 184 -6.76 -3.17 -11.49
C CYS A 184 -7.30 -2.32 -10.33
N PHE A 185 -6.62 -2.35 -9.18
CA PHE A 185 -6.94 -1.53 -8.02
C PHE A 185 -6.99 -0.05 -8.40
N GLY A 186 -8.18 0.55 -8.45
CA GLY A 186 -8.40 1.95 -8.80
C GLY A 186 -9.47 2.20 -9.87
N ILE A 187 -9.92 1.20 -10.63
CA ILE A 187 -10.99 1.37 -11.66
C ILE A 187 -12.36 0.96 -11.10
N ALA A 188 -12.68 1.40 -9.89
CA ALA A 188 -14.01 1.27 -9.32
C ALA A 188 -14.56 2.67 -9.07
N LEU A 189 -15.41 3.13 -10.00
CA LEU A 189 -16.13 4.40 -10.00
C LEU A 189 -16.91 4.60 -8.68
N GLY A 190 -16.25 5.11 -7.64
CA GLY A 190 -16.86 5.37 -6.34
C GLY A 190 -17.26 4.13 -5.54
N ARG A 191 -16.71 2.94 -5.85
CA ARG A 191 -16.93 1.70 -5.09
C ARG A 191 -15.58 1.13 -4.65
N ALA A 192 -15.52 0.47 -3.49
CA ALA A 192 -14.31 -0.21 -3.06
C ALA A 192 -13.93 -1.30 -4.08
N ASP A 193 -12.65 -1.40 -4.44
CA ASP A 193 -12.15 -2.49 -5.30
C ASP A 193 -12.49 -3.83 -4.65
N LYS A 194 -13.08 -4.71 -5.46
CA LYS A 194 -13.61 -5.99 -5.01
C LYS A 194 -12.53 -7.05 -5.12
N VAL A 195 -11.95 -7.42 -3.98
CA VAL A 195 -10.94 -8.47 -3.90
C VAL A 195 -11.61 -9.83 -3.99
N ASP A 196 -11.47 -10.51 -5.11
CA ASP A 196 -11.95 -11.87 -5.33
C ASP A 196 -10.80 -12.90 -5.43
N LEU A 197 -9.55 -12.45 -5.29
CA LEU A 197 -8.35 -13.29 -5.31
C LEU A 197 -7.42 -12.99 -4.13
N LEU A 198 -6.90 -14.05 -3.51
CA LEU A 198 -5.74 -13.98 -2.62
C LEU A 198 -4.53 -14.59 -3.32
N VAL A 199 -3.37 -13.96 -3.15
CA VAL A 199 -2.15 -14.31 -3.86
C VAL A 199 -1.03 -14.59 -2.88
N LYS A 200 -0.25 -15.63 -3.16
CA LYS A 200 1.05 -15.92 -2.54
C LYS A 200 2.14 -15.77 -3.60
N VAL A 201 3.18 -15.01 -3.27
CA VAL A 201 4.31 -14.72 -4.15
C VAL A 201 5.60 -15.20 -3.50
N ASP A 202 6.33 -16.11 -4.16
CA ASP A 202 7.73 -16.42 -3.85
C ASP A 202 8.62 -15.29 -4.38
N ALA A 203 8.69 -14.22 -3.60
CA ALA A 203 9.42 -13.00 -3.96
C ALA A 203 10.91 -13.27 -4.14
N LYS A 204 11.51 -14.16 -3.33
CA LYS A 204 12.93 -14.51 -3.45
C LYS A 204 13.24 -15.10 -4.82
N THR A 205 12.43 -16.06 -5.28
CA THR A 205 12.59 -16.68 -6.60
C THR A 205 12.43 -15.64 -7.72
N LEU A 206 11.42 -14.77 -7.65
CA LEU A 206 11.18 -13.75 -8.68
C LEU A 206 12.26 -12.67 -8.71
N ILE A 207 12.76 -12.23 -7.55
CA ILE A 207 13.89 -11.27 -7.47
C ILE A 207 15.14 -11.88 -8.12
N GLN A 208 15.46 -13.14 -7.83
CA GLN A 208 16.61 -13.83 -8.43
C GLN A 208 16.46 -13.96 -9.95
N ARG A 209 15.26 -14.28 -10.45
CA ARG A 209 14.97 -14.32 -11.89
C ARG A 209 15.13 -12.94 -12.53
N GLY A 210 14.56 -11.90 -11.93
CA GLY A 210 14.65 -10.52 -12.42
C GLY A 210 16.09 -10.02 -12.54
N LYS A 211 16.93 -10.34 -11.56
CA LYS A 211 18.37 -10.01 -11.59
C LYS A 211 19.13 -10.69 -12.74
N LYS A 212 18.69 -11.87 -13.21
CA LYS A 212 19.32 -12.61 -14.31
C LYS A 212 18.90 -12.12 -15.69
N ILE A 213 17.64 -11.73 -15.85
CA ILE A 213 17.05 -11.35 -17.16
C ILE A 213 17.19 -9.87 -17.50
N ASN A 214 17.92 -9.09 -16.68
CA ASN A 214 18.10 -7.64 -16.81
C ASN A 214 16.79 -6.90 -17.09
N THR A 215 15.79 -7.10 -16.22
CA THR A 215 14.45 -6.52 -16.37
C THR A 215 14.50 -5.01 -16.54
N THR A 216 13.73 -4.48 -17.50
CA THR A 216 13.64 -3.04 -17.75
C THR A 216 13.23 -2.30 -16.48
N PRO A 217 14.01 -1.29 -16.03
CA PRO A 217 13.66 -0.52 -14.86
C PRO A 217 12.28 0.12 -15.00
N VAL A 218 11.50 0.10 -13.91
CA VAL A 218 10.18 0.73 -13.76
C VAL A 218 9.06 0.07 -14.58
N THR A 219 9.24 -0.18 -15.87
CA THR A 219 8.17 -0.71 -16.73
C THR A 219 8.20 -2.22 -16.90
N GLY A 220 9.33 -2.86 -16.60
CA GLY A 220 9.47 -4.31 -16.70
C GLY A 220 8.81 -5.06 -15.55
N CYS A 221 8.33 -6.27 -15.84
CA CYS A 221 7.88 -7.27 -14.87
C CYS A 221 8.59 -8.61 -15.13
N VAL A 222 8.83 -9.37 -14.06
CA VAL A 222 9.54 -10.67 -14.13
C VAL A 222 8.62 -11.78 -14.63
N ASP A 223 7.50 -12.02 -13.93
CA ASP A 223 6.45 -12.91 -14.41
C ASP A 223 5.45 -12.13 -15.27
N ARG A 224 5.30 -12.51 -16.54
CA ARG A 224 4.46 -11.79 -17.50
C ARG A 224 3.07 -12.38 -17.67
N ARG A 225 2.77 -13.48 -16.98
CA ARG A 225 1.47 -14.15 -17.08
C ARG A 225 0.38 -13.29 -16.43
N SER A 226 -0.79 -13.33 -17.04
CA SER A 226 -2.04 -12.84 -16.51
C SER A 226 -2.55 -13.75 -15.38
N VAL A 227 -3.54 -13.24 -14.63
CA VAL A 227 -4.24 -14.03 -13.60
C VAL A 227 -4.83 -15.32 -14.18
N SER A 228 -5.44 -15.25 -15.36
CA SER A 228 -6.07 -16.41 -16.01
C SER A 228 -5.05 -17.48 -16.37
N GLU A 229 -3.93 -17.09 -16.98
CA GLU A 229 -2.85 -18.02 -17.33
C GLU A 229 -2.27 -18.73 -16.09
N ILE A 230 -2.07 -17.99 -14.98
CA ILE A 230 -1.57 -18.59 -13.72
C ILE A 230 -2.58 -19.61 -13.15
N LEU A 231 -3.87 -19.27 -13.17
CA LEU A 231 -4.94 -20.14 -12.67
C LEU A 231 -5.16 -21.39 -13.52
N GLU A 232 -4.90 -21.32 -14.83
CA GLU A 232 -5.00 -22.44 -15.77
C GLU A 232 -3.78 -23.36 -15.71
N GLU A 233 -2.57 -22.82 -15.62
CA GLU A 233 -1.34 -23.62 -15.64
C GLU A 233 -1.12 -24.45 -14.35
N GLN A 234 -1.48 -23.91 -13.18
CA GLN A 234 -1.34 -24.52 -11.84
C GLN A 234 -0.06 -25.36 -11.63
N LYS A 235 1.11 -24.81 -12.01
CA LYS A 235 2.39 -25.51 -11.86
C LYS A 235 2.67 -25.82 -10.38
N LYS A 236 3.21 -27.01 -10.11
CA LYS A 236 3.48 -27.49 -8.73
C LYS A 236 4.41 -26.56 -7.95
N ASP A 237 5.45 -26.06 -8.60
CA ASP A 237 6.47 -25.18 -8.01
C ASP A 237 6.38 -23.76 -8.60
N ASP A 238 5.14 -23.30 -8.86
CA ASP A 238 4.90 -21.95 -9.36
C ASP A 238 5.29 -20.91 -8.30
N PRO A 239 6.08 -19.87 -8.66
CA PRO A 239 6.35 -18.77 -7.73
C PRO A 239 5.12 -17.93 -7.39
N ILE A 240 3.99 -18.11 -8.09
CA ILE A 240 2.74 -17.40 -7.81
C ILE A 240 1.61 -18.43 -7.65
N ASN A 241 0.98 -18.43 -6.47
CA ASN A 241 -0.22 -19.23 -6.23
C ASN A 241 -1.40 -18.30 -5.96
N ILE A 242 -2.54 -18.59 -6.59
CA ILE A 242 -3.76 -17.78 -6.49
C ILE A 242 -4.88 -18.64 -5.93
N PHE A 243 -5.50 -18.14 -4.86
CA PHE A 243 -6.76 -18.64 -4.33
C PHE A 243 -7.89 -17.75 -4.84
N ARG A 244 -8.84 -18.31 -5.59
CA ARG A 244 -10.03 -17.61 -6.09
C ARG A 244 -11.21 -17.85 -5.15
N LEU A 245 -11.84 -16.77 -4.70
CA LEU A 245 -13.09 -16.86 -3.93
C LEU A 245 -14.25 -17.33 -4.81
N PRO A 246 -15.32 -17.92 -4.22
CA PRO A 246 -16.53 -18.22 -4.96
C PRO A 246 -17.15 -16.97 -5.57
N PRO A 247 -18.01 -17.11 -6.60
CA PRO A 247 -18.74 -15.98 -7.16
C PRO A 247 -19.46 -15.14 -6.09
N ASN A 248 -19.44 -13.81 -6.26
CA ASN A 248 -20.00 -12.80 -5.34
C ASN A 248 -19.36 -12.73 -3.95
N HIS A 249 -18.33 -13.53 -3.67
CA HIS A 249 -17.60 -13.47 -2.41
C HIS A 249 -16.37 -12.59 -2.56
N TYR A 250 -16.24 -11.60 -1.68
CA TYR A 250 -15.13 -10.67 -1.68
C TYR A 250 -14.41 -10.65 -0.34
N ALA A 251 -13.10 -10.79 -0.41
CA ALA A 251 -12.22 -10.78 0.74
C ALA A 251 -11.86 -9.34 1.18
N GLN A 252 -11.44 -9.21 2.43
CA GLN A 252 -10.67 -8.07 2.93
C GLN A 252 -9.17 -8.46 3.05
N GLU A 253 -8.33 -7.52 3.51
CA GLU A 253 -6.89 -7.74 3.71
C GLU A 253 -6.61 -9.04 4.49
N PRO A 254 -5.79 -9.96 3.95
CA PRO A 254 -5.37 -11.16 4.65
C PRO A 254 -4.26 -10.84 5.66
N ARG A 255 -4.27 -11.55 6.79
CA ARG A 255 -3.14 -11.59 7.72
C ARG A 255 -2.58 -13.00 7.84
N PHE A 256 -1.27 -13.12 7.65
CA PHE A 256 -0.56 -14.37 7.89
C PHE A 256 -0.46 -14.65 9.39
N VAL A 257 -0.82 -15.86 9.78
CA VAL A 257 -0.70 -16.38 11.15
C VAL A 257 0.12 -17.66 11.11
N PRO A 258 1.31 -17.69 11.73
CA PRO A 258 2.15 -18.89 11.74
C PRO A 258 1.45 -20.03 12.49
N ARG A 259 1.63 -21.25 12.01
CA ARG A 259 1.27 -22.46 12.76
C ARG A 259 2.15 -22.55 14.00
N ASP A 260 1.62 -23.09 15.09
CA ASP A 260 2.45 -23.41 16.26
C ASP A 260 3.58 -24.37 15.86
N SER A 261 4.80 -24.09 16.32
CA SER A 261 6.00 -24.86 15.98
C SER A 261 6.26 -25.02 14.47
N SER A 262 5.83 -24.06 13.64
CA SER A 262 6.01 -24.10 12.18
C SER A 262 7.48 -24.32 11.78
N THR A 263 7.73 -25.18 10.78
CA THR A 263 9.09 -25.49 10.31
C THR A 263 9.48 -24.80 8.99
N ALA A 264 8.50 -24.26 8.27
CA ALA A 264 8.70 -23.51 7.03
C ALA A 264 8.12 -22.09 7.15
N GLU A 265 8.64 -21.17 6.34
CA GLU A 265 8.20 -19.77 6.36
C GLU A 265 6.70 -19.63 6.02
N ASP A 266 6.21 -20.39 5.05
CA ASP A 266 4.80 -20.42 4.62
C ASP A 266 3.90 -21.38 5.41
N ASP A 267 4.43 -22.05 6.43
CA ASP A 267 3.65 -22.97 7.27
C ASP A 267 2.82 -22.20 8.30
N GLY A 268 1.58 -21.95 7.90
CA GLY A 268 0.62 -21.16 8.65
C GLY A 268 -0.67 -20.97 7.86
N TYR A 269 -1.40 -19.92 8.21
CA TYR A 269 -2.72 -19.65 7.70
C TYR A 269 -2.86 -18.19 7.26
N LEU A 270 -3.75 -17.94 6.32
CA LEU A 270 -4.28 -16.61 6.05
C LEU A 270 -5.64 -16.47 6.71
N LEU A 271 -5.79 -15.45 7.54
CA LEU A 271 -7.06 -15.04 8.14
C LEU A 271 -7.57 -13.80 7.41
N PHE A 272 -8.80 -13.83 6.93
CA PHE A 272 -9.43 -12.71 6.22
C PHE A 272 -10.94 -12.75 6.34
N TYR A 273 -11.57 -11.58 6.38
CA TYR A 273 -13.02 -11.47 6.31
C TYR A 273 -13.50 -11.66 4.87
N VAL A 274 -14.66 -12.30 4.72
CA VAL A 274 -15.35 -12.49 3.44
C VAL A 274 -16.77 -11.99 3.57
N PHE A 275 -17.23 -11.27 2.56
CA PHE A 275 -18.63 -10.89 2.41
C PHE A 275 -19.18 -11.43 1.09
N ASP A 276 -20.29 -12.17 1.17
CA ASP A 276 -21.07 -12.61 0.01
C ASP A 276 -22.08 -11.52 -0.35
N GLU A 277 -21.82 -10.83 -1.45
CA GLU A 277 -22.67 -9.75 -1.96
C GLU A 277 -23.98 -10.23 -2.58
N SER A 278 -24.19 -11.55 -2.74
CA SER A 278 -25.52 -12.08 -3.11
C SER A 278 -26.58 -11.79 -2.04
N GLN A 279 -26.16 -11.43 -0.82
CA GLN A 279 -27.03 -10.98 0.27
C GLN A 279 -27.50 -9.53 0.13
N LEU A 280 -26.93 -8.73 -0.79
CA LEU A 280 -27.34 -7.34 -0.99
C LEU A 280 -28.73 -7.26 -1.63
N LEU A 281 -29.47 -6.22 -1.30
CA LEU A 281 -30.73 -5.91 -1.98
C LEU A 281 -30.45 -5.50 -3.43
N PRO A 282 -31.45 -5.56 -4.34
CA PRO A 282 -31.29 -5.08 -5.71
C PRO A 282 -30.85 -3.61 -5.82
N SER A 283 -31.10 -2.79 -4.78
CA SER A 283 -30.60 -1.40 -4.68
C SER A 283 -29.10 -1.30 -4.42
N GLY A 284 -28.45 -2.41 -4.03
CA GLY A 284 -27.08 -2.46 -3.53
C GLY A 284 -26.98 -2.24 -2.01
N ASP A 285 -28.10 -1.97 -1.34
CA ASP A 285 -28.12 -1.77 0.11
C ASP A 285 -27.94 -3.09 0.86
N CYS A 286 -27.29 -3.01 2.01
CA CYS A 286 -27.06 -4.16 2.85
C CYS A 286 -28.21 -4.32 3.87
N PRO A 287 -28.96 -5.44 3.84
CA PRO A 287 -30.03 -5.66 4.80
C PRO A 287 -29.47 -5.94 6.21
N PRO A 288 -30.23 -5.65 7.29
CA PRO A 288 -29.80 -5.92 8.66
C PRO A 288 -29.48 -7.39 8.96
N SER A 289 -30.03 -8.31 8.16
CA SER A 289 -29.79 -9.75 8.27
C SER A 289 -28.48 -10.21 7.63
N ALA A 290 -27.77 -9.35 6.90
CA ALA A 290 -26.56 -9.72 6.20
C ALA A 290 -25.42 -10.02 7.19
N ILE A 291 -24.67 -11.07 6.89
CA ILE A 291 -23.55 -11.53 7.71
C ILE A 291 -22.27 -11.62 6.88
N SER A 292 -21.14 -11.49 7.58
CA SER A 292 -19.81 -11.80 7.04
C SER A 292 -19.28 -13.09 7.65
N GLU A 293 -18.23 -13.63 7.04
CA GLU A 293 -17.50 -14.78 7.57
C GLU A 293 -16.03 -14.40 7.77
N LEU A 294 -15.36 -15.03 8.74
CA LEU A 294 -13.90 -15.04 8.84
C LEU A 294 -13.41 -16.39 8.31
N TRP A 295 -12.63 -16.36 7.23
CA TRP A 295 -12.08 -17.56 6.62
C TRP A 295 -10.64 -17.79 7.07
N ILE A 296 -10.28 -19.05 7.23
CA ILE A 296 -8.93 -19.51 7.51
C ILE A 296 -8.49 -20.38 6.34
N LEU A 297 -7.53 -19.89 5.56
CA LEU A 297 -6.96 -20.57 4.39
C LEU A 297 -5.57 -21.11 4.74
N ASP A 298 -5.25 -22.32 4.31
CA ASP A 298 -3.88 -22.84 4.40
C ASP A 298 -2.94 -22.01 3.49
N ALA A 299 -2.01 -21.29 4.13
CA ALA A 299 -1.12 -20.34 3.44
C ALA A 299 -0.01 -21.05 2.64
N LYS A 300 0.19 -22.35 2.87
CA LYS A 300 1.20 -23.14 2.16
C LYS A 300 0.68 -23.58 0.82
N ASN A 301 -0.51 -24.18 0.79
CA ASN A 301 -1.09 -24.73 -0.43
C ASN A 301 -1.99 -23.75 -1.20
N MET A 302 -2.44 -22.66 -0.57
CA MET A 302 -3.32 -21.64 -1.17
C MET A 302 -4.58 -22.22 -1.82
N ARG A 303 -5.13 -23.29 -1.22
CA ARG A 303 -6.30 -24.03 -1.74
C ARG A 303 -7.30 -24.35 -0.65
N ASP A 304 -6.83 -24.88 0.48
CA ASP A 304 -7.72 -25.45 1.49
C ASP A 304 -8.21 -24.41 2.49
N VAL A 305 -9.51 -24.13 2.46
CA VAL A 305 -10.17 -23.36 3.52
C VAL A 305 -10.42 -24.29 4.71
N VAL A 306 -9.55 -24.22 5.72
CA VAL A 306 -9.59 -25.11 6.88
C VAL A 306 -10.75 -24.81 7.82
N ALA A 307 -11.22 -23.56 7.84
CA ALA A 307 -12.39 -23.16 8.63
C ALA A 307 -13.06 -21.90 8.07
N LYS A 308 -14.37 -21.80 8.29
CA LYS A 308 -15.18 -20.59 8.07
C LYS A 308 -15.97 -20.29 9.34
N VAL A 309 -15.73 -19.14 9.94
CA VAL A 309 -16.44 -18.69 11.14
C VAL A 309 -17.52 -17.70 10.72
N LYS A 310 -18.79 -18.06 10.92
CA LYS A 310 -19.91 -17.16 10.65
C LYS A 310 -19.98 -16.07 11.72
N LEU A 311 -20.01 -14.82 11.30
CA LEU A 311 -20.14 -13.68 12.19
C LEU A 311 -21.62 -13.32 12.36
N PRO A 312 -22.03 -12.75 13.51
CA PRO A 312 -23.42 -12.42 13.76
C PRO A 312 -23.93 -11.22 12.95
N GLN A 313 -23.04 -10.51 12.26
CA GLN A 313 -23.35 -9.32 11.47
C GLN A 313 -22.33 -9.13 10.35
N ARG A 314 -22.69 -8.30 9.37
CA ARG A 314 -21.76 -7.85 8.33
C ARG A 314 -20.58 -7.08 8.93
N VAL A 315 -19.38 -7.41 8.46
CA VAL A 315 -18.19 -6.59 8.60
C VAL A 315 -18.09 -5.71 7.34
N PRO A 316 -18.22 -4.38 7.45
CA PRO A 316 -18.01 -3.49 6.31
C PRO A 316 -16.62 -3.67 5.69
N TYR A 317 -16.47 -3.38 4.41
CA TYR A 317 -15.15 -3.32 3.77
C TYR A 317 -14.28 -2.31 4.55
N GLY A 318 -13.29 -2.85 5.26
CA GLY A 318 -12.41 -2.12 6.13
C GLY A 318 -11.06 -1.84 5.48
N LEU A 319 -10.15 -1.35 6.32
CA LEU A 319 -8.75 -1.15 5.97
C LEU A 319 -7.93 -2.31 6.54
N HIS A 320 -7.11 -2.03 7.55
CA HIS A 320 -6.10 -2.96 8.02
C HIS A 320 -6.55 -3.80 9.21
N GLY A 321 -5.99 -5.00 9.29
CA GLY A 321 -6.09 -5.88 10.44
C GLY A 321 -4.72 -6.26 11.00
N THR A 322 -4.68 -6.68 12.26
CA THR A 322 -3.48 -7.31 12.82
C THR A 322 -3.87 -8.49 13.71
N TRP A 323 -2.97 -9.45 13.82
CA TRP A 323 -3.12 -10.62 14.67
C TRP A 323 -2.18 -10.51 15.86
N PHE A 324 -2.71 -10.78 17.05
CA PHE A 324 -1.92 -10.92 18.27
C PHE A 324 -2.18 -12.32 18.84
N SER A 325 -1.10 -13.05 19.13
CA SER A 325 -1.22 -14.29 19.87
C SER A 325 -1.66 -14.04 21.31
N GLY A 326 -2.14 -15.08 21.98
CA GLY A 326 -2.41 -15.01 23.41
C GLY A 326 -1.16 -14.63 24.24
N MET A 327 0.04 -14.97 23.76
CA MET A 327 1.30 -14.56 24.39
C MET A 327 1.59 -13.08 24.17
N ASP A 328 1.34 -12.55 22.97
CA ASP A 328 1.53 -11.12 22.69
C ASP A 328 0.64 -10.28 23.60
N ILE A 329 -0.63 -10.67 23.76
CA ILE A 329 -1.57 -9.98 24.66
C ILE A 329 -1.10 -10.06 26.11
N LYS A 330 -0.69 -11.23 26.60
CA LYS A 330 -0.17 -11.39 27.97
C LYS A 330 1.13 -10.63 28.21
N GLY A 331 1.94 -10.46 27.17
CA GLY A 331 3.20 -9.72 27.20
C GLY A 331 3.05 -8.20 27.07
N GLN A 332 1.82 -7.69 26.87
CA GLN A 332 1.59 -6.26 26.80
C GLN A 332 1.95 -5.59 28.13
N ARG A 333 2.72 -4.50 28.04
CA ARG A 333 3.02 -3.66 29.19
C ARG A 333 1.77 -2.88 29.58
N ALA A 334 1.47 -2.83 30.88
CA ALA A 334 0.39 -2.02 31.42
C ALA A 334 0.59 -0.53 31.03
N VAL A 335 -0.48 0.19 30.69
CA VAL A 335 -0.38 1.57 30.19
C VAL A 335 0.30 2.49 31.21
N GLU A 336 0.08 2.23 32.50
CA GLU A 336 0.62 2.94 33.65
C GLU A 336 2.16 2.87 33.71
N SER A 337 2.75 1.81 33.15
CA SER A 337 4.21 1.62 33.09
C SER A 337 4.90 2.48 32.01
N LEU A 338 4.14 3.06 31.08
CA LEU A 338 4.65 3.85 29.94
C LEU A 338 4.15 5.28 29.91
N ARG A 339 2.93 5.51 30.40
CA ARG A 339 2.29 6.82 30.49
C ARG A 339 1.57 6.91 31.83
N SER A 340 2.24 7.51 32.81
CA SER A 340 1.56 7.99 34.01
C SER A 340 0.95 9.35 33.69
N LEU A 341 -0.38 9.46 33.85
CA LEU A 341 -1.07 10.76 33.78
C LEU A 341 -0.50 11.73 34.82
N ASP A 342 -0.12 11.22 36.00
CA ASP A 342 0.51 12.01 37.06
C ASP A 342 1.89 12.52 36.65
N GLU A 343 2.69 11.70 35.96
CA GLU A 343 4.01 12.14 35.47
C GLU A 343 3.88 13.18 34.34
N MET A 344 2.89 13.03 33.43
CA MET A 344 2.59 14.06 32.42
C MET A 344 2.06 15.35 33.06
N GLN A 345 1.19 15.24 34.06
CA GLN A 345 0.64 16.38 34.79
C GLN A 345 1.75 17.12 35.54
N ARG A 346 2.65 16.38 36.22
CA ARG A 346 3.81 16.95 36.91
C ARG A 346 4.76 17.64 35.93
N LYS A 347 5.10 17.02 34.80
CA LYS A 347 5.93 17.67 33.75
C LYS A 347 5.27 18.93 33.18
N LYS A 348 3.94 18.93 33.06
CA LYS A 348 3.17 20.10 32.63
C LYS A 348 3.19 21.21 33.68
N GLU A 349 3.02 20.88 34.95
CA GLU A 349 3.10 21.83 36.07
C GLU A 349 4.51 22.39 36.25
N GLU A 350 5.54 21.55 36.19
CA GLU A 350 6.95 21.95 36.16
C GLU A 350 7.21 22.92 35.01
N TRP A 351 6.75 22.62 33.80
CA TRP A 351 6.88 23.51 32.63
C TRP A 351 6.16 24.85 32.81
N VAL A 352 4.96 24.85 33.41
CA VAL A 352 4.21 26.09 33.71
C VAL A 352 4.99 26.94 34.71
N ASN A 353 5.53 26.32 35.76
CA ASN A 353 6.23 26.98 36.86
C ASN A 353 7.66 27.41 36.49
N SER A 354 8.33 26.74 35.55
CA SER A 354 9.71 27.04 35.14
C SER A 354 9.81 28.07 34.00
N GLY A 355 8.81 28.95 33.84
CA GLY A 355 8.83 30.03 32.84
C GLY A 355 8.11 29.72 31.50
N GLY A 356 7.37 28.60 31.41
CA GLY A 356 6.50 28.31 30.25
C GLY A 356 5.46 29.39 29.98
N GLN A 357 5.01 30.12 31.02
CA GLN A 357 4.15 31.30 30.88
C GLN A 357 4.81 32.44 30.10
N VAL A 358 6.09 32.71 30.33
CA VAL A 358 6.84 33.76 29.62
C VAL A 358 7.00 33.38 28.14
N ARG A 359 7.32 32.12 27.85
CA ARG A 359 7.35 31.59 26.47
C ARG A 359 5.99 31.63 25.78
N LYS A 360 4.90 31.33 26.49
CA LYS A 360 3.53 31.47 25.98
C LYS A 360 3.19 32.92 25.66
N ALA A 361 3.50 33.84 26.57
CA ALA A 361 3.28 35.28 26.37
C ALA A 361 4.09 35.78 25.16
N TRP A 362 5.35 35.34 25.02
CA TRP A 362 6.20 35.67 23.88
C TRP A 362 5.67 35.10 22.56
N MET A 363 5.17 33.87 22.54
CA MET A 363 4.53 33.29 21.34
C MET A 363 3.23 34.00 20.95
N VAL A 364 2.41 34.41 21.93
CA VAL A 364 1.19 35.20 21.68
C VAL A 364 1.54 36.58 21.13
N LEU A 365 2.55 37.25 21.71
CA LEU A 365 3.04 38.55 21.24
C LEU A 365 3.61 38.44 19.84
N ARG A 366 4.46 37.43 19.58
CA ARG A 366 5.01 37.12 18.26
C ARG A 366 3.90 36.89 17.23
N GLY A 367 2.87 36.10 17.57
CA GLY A 367 1.75 35.84 16.65
C GLY A 367 0.83 37.06 16.43
N LYS A 368 0.88 38.08 17.30
CA LYS A 368 0.24 39.38 17.05
C LYS A 368 1.11 40.26 16.14
N LEU A 369 2.43 40.28 16.37
CA LEU A 369 3.40 40.97 15.53
C LEU A 369 3.43 40.42 14.09
N GLU A 370 3.46 39.10 13.92
CA GLU A 370 3.43 38.46 12.60
C GLU A 370 2.14 38.82 11.83
N ARG A 371 0.98 38.90 12.50
CA ARG A 371 -0.28 39.36 11.89
C ARG A 371 -0.37 40.85 11.60
N ALA A 372 0.45 41.67 12.27
CA ALA A 372 0.52 43.11 12.00
C ALA A 372 1.48 43.45 10.85
N VAL A 373 2.36 42.52 10.49
CA VAL A 373 3.39 42.68 9.45
C VAL A 373 3.07 41.88 8.16
N GLY A 374 1.98 41.09 8.14
CA GLY A 374 1.46 40.42 6.94
C GLY A 374 0.34 39.42 7.17
#